data_AF-N9VBE2-F1
#
_entry.id   AF-N9VBE2-F1
#
_cell.length_a   1.000
_cell.length_b   1.000
_cell.length_c   1.000
_cell.angle_alpha   90.00
_cell.angle_beta   90.00
_cell.angle_gamma   90.00
#
_symmetry.space_group_name_H-M   'P 1'
#
loop_
_entity.id
_entity.type
_entity.pdbx_description
1 polymer ?
#
loop_
_entity_poly.entity_id
_entity_poly.type
_entity_poly.pdbx_seq_one_letter_code
_entity_poly.pdbx_strand_id
1 'polypeptide(L)'
;MRIKDFSGNLQLIIDGDNQWAFSKDIEFNYHATNFSRVILHNVIHKEILDSGLHFSTHPYMSKLDTLALATLTSNGKAIFTGLINSQGRYSLNPKAIKDRSIELVDIRLWLSKKTPPDLTFEDVNPSDALDAIIETMQEPKIKRGKVSFSDNTPISAYDTTNKSPYSLLKDVLAVQTKSFLYFNQDENGNLLINYASEFDFLNREVPVLNYDNWSEFQLLDIKLEENTDGYFNKLRVASDNVLSTYEINEKVSATNEMKSIWVSQPIGKIASNGSEVKSYYVKNNNTEKTELLEIATKEEYTKGKKCHLYFNEGERELVFNNVWDWDNATLNIFYHSLNKGGVTVENASEISRIRELNTFNGDVFKFEQFNDLADYGDLFNKAKNYLNINSRPRKELKIITTKPFLEIGDFVELAFNDFKFDGRYVCYGFNVKFSANVNSLYITYDLRNSFNSDTLVNFYDDDGYRKNPLLLRTRNKTLYKFKDYVVNDGNLHYLYNFKNLKTNKTGEIITKTKVIKRI
;
A
#
# COMPACT_ATOMS: atom_id res chain seq x y z
N MET A 1 -3.04 6.95 18.86
CA MET A 1 -3.33 7.24 20.28
C MET A 1 -2.75 8.58 20.61
N ARG A 2 -3.49 9.37 21.39
CA ARG A 2 -3.01 10.61 21.98
C ARG A 2 -2.48 10.33 23.38
N ILE A 3 -1.29 9.72 23.48
CA ILE A 3 -0.71 9.34 24.79
C ILE A 3 -0.45 10.56 25.67
N LYS A 4 -0.28 11.74 25.07
CA LYS A 4 -0.14 13.02 25.79
C LYS A 4 -1.38 13.40 26.58
N ASP A 5 -2.56 12.92 26.18
CA ASP A 5 -3.83 13.16 26.88
C ASP A 5 -4.12 12.10 27.95
N PHE A 6 -3.22 11.15 28.17
CA PHE A 6 -3.41 10.08 29.14
C PHE A 6 -3.39 10.61 30.57
N SER A 7 -4.46 10.37 31.32
CA SER A 7 -4.62 10.84 32.70
C SER A 7 -4.85 9.73 33.73
N GLY A 8 -4.85 8.46 33.31
CA GLY A 8 -5.11 7.29 34.15
C GLY A 8 -6.60 7.02 34.46
N ASN A 9 -7.50 7.97 34.18
CA ASN A 9 -8.95 7.80 34.34
C ASN A 9 -9.59 7.21 33.08
N LEU A 10 -9.58 5.89 32.98
CA LEU A 10 -9.96 5.18 31.76
C LEU A 10 -11.39 4.65 31.80
N GLN A 11 -12.10 4.78 30.68
CA GLN A 11 -13.42 4.18 30.46
C GLN A 11 -13.46 3.45 29.13
N LEU A 12 -14.06 2.26 29.14
CA LEU A 12 -14.26 1.43 27.96
C LEU A 12 -15.70 1.55 27.47
N ILE A 13 -15.85 1.83 26.18
CA ILE A 13 -17.13 1.89 25.47
C ILE A 13 -17.11 0.81 24.39
N ILE A 14 -18.06 -0.13 24.39
CA ILE A 14 -18.19 -1.18 23.37
C ILE A 14 -19.56 -1.04 22.70
N ASP A 15 -19.58 -0.83 21.39
CA ASP A 15 -20.80 -0.61 20.59
C ASP A 15 -21.76 0.43 21.18
N GLY A 16 -21.18 1.51 21.74
CA GLY A 16 -21.91 2.62 22.36
C GLY A 16 -22.28 2.41 23.83
N ASP A 17 -22.07 1.21 24.37
CA ASP A 17 -22.31 0.87 25.77
C ASP A 17 -21.08 1.21 26.63
N ASN A 18 -21.24 2.06 27.65
CA ASN A 18 -20.15 2.55 28.50
C ASN A 18 -20.11 1.89 29.90
N GLN A 19 -20.89 0.82 30.08
CA GLN A 19 -21.02 0.08 31.33
C GLN A 19 -20.05 -1.11 31.41
N TRP A 20 -18.81 -0.93 30.94
CA TRP A 20 -17.79 -1.97 31.01
C TRP A 20 -16.73 -1.64 32.06
N ALA A 21 -16.33 -2.68 32.80
CA ALA A 21 -15.21 -2.68 33.73
C ALA A 21 -14.10 -3.57 33.18
N PHE A 22 -12.86 -3.28 33.54
CA PHE A 22 -11.67 -4.00 33.13
C PHE A 22 -10.55 -3.79 34.15
N SER A 23 -9.49 -4.60 34.05
CA SER A 23 -8.32 -4.49 34.92
C SER A 23 -7.64 -3.14 34.80
N LYS A 24 -7.08 -2.67 35.92
CA LYS A 24 -6.30 -1.42 36.01
C LYS A 24 -4.92 -1.52 35.38
N ASP A 25 -4.47 -2.73 35.05
CA ASP A 25 -3.20 -2.98 34.37
C ASP A 25 -3.45 -3.14 32.86
N ILE A 26 -2.82 -2.28 32.08
CA ILE A 26 -3.08 -2.18 30.63
C ILE A 26 -1.74 -2.09 29.90
N GLU A 27 -1.67 -2.86 28.82
CA GLU A 27 -0.55 -2.81 27.89
C GLU A 27 -1.02 -2.22 26.55
N PHE A 28 -0.25 -1.26 26.06
CA PHE A 28 -0.45 -0.67 24.76
C PHE A 28 0.78 -0.88 23.90
N ASN A 29 0.58 -1.21 22.63
CA ASN A 29 1.64 -1.32 21.64
C ASN A 29 1.20 -0.55 20.39
N TYR A 30 2.03 0.41 19.98
CA TYR A 30 1.75 1.31 18.89
C TYR A 30 2.84 1.24 17.84
N HIS A 31 2.44 1.32 16.58
CA HIS A 31 3.37 1.28 15.47
C HIS A 31 2.85 2.06 14.26
N ALA A 32 3.75 2.69 13.52
CA ALA A 32 3.44 3.52 12.37
C ALA A 32 2.85 2.71 11.22
N THR A 33 3.43 1.55 10.90
CA THR A 33 2.95 0.64 9.85
C THR A 33 2.14 -0.55 10.37
N ASN A 34 2.66 -1.33 11.31
CA ASN A 34 1.90 -2.42 11.95
C ASN A 34 0.68 -1.92 12.75
N PHE A 35 -0.33 -2.78 12.91
CA PHE A 35 -1.51 -2.46 13.73
C PHE A 35 -1.08 -2.15 15.16
N SER A 36 -1.68 -1.10 15.69
CA SER A 36 -1.55 -0.75 17.09
C SER A 36 -2.59 -1.55 17.84
N ARG A 37 -2.25 -1.97 19.05
CA ARG A 37 -3.11 -2.80 19.88
C ARG A 37 -3.10 -2.37 21.33
N VAL A 38 -4.21 -2.67 22.00
CA VAL A 38 -4.39 -2.51 23.44
C VAL A 38 -4.93 -3.81 23.98
N ILE A 39 -4.30 -4.33 25.03
CA ILE A 39 -4.77 -5.54 25.72
C ILE A 39 -5.46 -5.10 27.00
N LEU A 40 -6.73 -5.44 27.13
CA LEU A 40 -7.53 -5.19 28.33
C LEU A 40 -7.85 -6.52 28.98
N HIS A 41 -7.53 -6.65 30.27
CA HIS A 41 -7.77 -7.87 31.04
C HIS A 41 -9.07 -7.76 31.83
N ASN A 42 -9.67 -8.92 32.16
CA ASN A 42 -10.83 -9.06 33.04
C ASN A 42 -12.01 -8.13 32.65
N VAL A 43 -12.29 -8.03 31.35
CA VAL A 43 -13.39 -7.23 30.84
C VAL A 43 -14.72 -7.88 31.21
N ILE A 44 -15.58 -7.12 31.88
CA ILE A 44 -16.90 -7.55 32.35
C ILE A 44 -17.88 -6.37 32.35
N HIS A 45 -19.15 -6.63 32.04
CA HIS A 45 -20.19 -5.61 32.12
C HIS A 45 -20.52 -5.29 33.59
N LYS A 46 -20.70 -4.02 33.94
CA LYS A 46 -20.95 -3.55 35.31
C LYS A 46 -22.23 -4.11 35.89
N GLU A 47 -23.32 -4.23 35.12
CA GLU A 47 -24.53 -4.90 35.60
C GLU A 47 -24.29 -6.36 36.01
N ILE A 48 -23.37 -7.06 35.33
CA ILE A 48 -22.97 -8.41 35.74
C ILE A 48 -22.21 -8.31 37.06
N LEU A 49 -21.29 -7.34 37.19
CA LEU A 49 -20.50 -7.05 38.39
C LEU A 49 -21.35 -6.65 39.62
N ASP A 50 -22.45 -5.95 39.40
CA ASP A 50 -23.30 -5.43 40.49
C ASP A 50 -24.36 -6.46 40.92
N SER A 51 -24.82 -7.31 39.99
CA SER A 51 -25.84 -8.33 40.27
C SER A 51 -25.30 -9.59 40.98
N GLY A 52 -23.98 -9.72 41.12
CA GLY A 52 -23.34 -10.94 41.63
C GLY A 52 -23.40 -12.13 40.65
N LEU A 53 -23.90 -11.91 39.42
CA LEU A 53 -24.12 -12.95 38.41
C LEU A 53 -22.86 -13.25 37.57
N HIS A 54 -21.66 -12.95 38.09
CA HIS A 54 -20.41 -13.15 37.34
C HIS A 54 -20.13 -14.61 37.00
N PHE A 55 -20.91 -15.55 37.54
CA PHE A 55 -20.73 -16.98 37.38
C PHE A 55 -21.67 -17.59 36.32
N SER A 56 -22.70 -16.85 35.89
CA SER A 56 -23.71 -17.31 34.92
C SER A 56 -23.52 -16.70 33.53
N THR A 57 -24.12 -17.33 32.51
CA THR A 57 -24.11 -16.80 31.14
C THR A 57 -25.11 -15.65 31.01
N HIS A 58 -24.61 -14.42 31.10
CA HIS A 58 -25.40 -13.20 30.93
C HIS A 58 -25.46 -12.77 29.45
N PRO A 59 -26.58 -12.20 28.94
CA PRO A 59 -26.68 -11.73 27.56
C PRO A 59 -25.57 -10.77 27.11
N TYR A 60 -25.03 -9.93 28.01
CA TYR A 60 -23.92 -9.04 27.64
C TYR A 60 -22.61 -9.78 27.33
N MET A 61 -22.44 -11.04 27.76
CA MET A 61 -21.25 -11.82 27.39
C MET A 61 -21.20 -12.14 25.89
N SER A 62 -22.33 -12.11 25.19
CA SER A 62 -22.35 -12.22 23.72
C SER A 62 -22.13 -10.89 23.01
N LYS A 63 -22.16 -9.75 23.72
CA LYS A 63 -21.78 -8.44 23.14
C LYS A 63 -20.26 -8.24 23.02
N LEU A 64 -19.47 -9.05 23.71
CA LEU A 64 -18.03 -9.15 23.50
C LEU A 64 -17.78 -10.02 22.26
N ASP A 65 -18.08 -9.49 21.09
CA ASP A 65 -17.84 -10.18 19.81
C ASP A 65 -16.55 -9.65 19.15
N THR A 66 -15.88 -10.52 18.41
CA THR A 66 -14.84 -10.10 17.47
C THR A 66 -15.44 -9.15 16.43
N LEU A 67 -14.67 -8.14 16.02
CA LEU A 67 -15.09 -7.03 15.15
C LEU A 67 -16.01 -5.98 15.79
N ALA A 68 -16.46 -6.16 17.04
CA ALA A 68 -17.19 -5.11 17.76
C ALA A 68 -16.31 -3.86 17.93
N LEU A 69 -16.92 -2.68 17.83
CA LEU A 69 -16.20 -1.42 17.94
C LEU A 69 -16.00 -1.08 19.42
N ALA A 70 -14.75 -0.91 19.82
CA ALA A 70 -14.40 -0.53 21.18
C ALA A 70 -13.63 0.80 21.18
N THR A 71 -13.97 1.67 22.13
CA THR A 71 -13.25 2.93 22.37
C THR A 71 -12.85 3.01 23.83
N LEU A 72 -11.56 3.18 24.06
CA LEU A 72 -10.98 3.54 25.33
C LEU A 72 -10.87 5.06 25.39
N THR A 73 -11.49 5.66 26.41
CA THR A 73 -11.44 7.10 26.66
C THR A 73 -10.67 7.43 27.93
N SER A 74 -10.03 8.59 27.96
CA SER A 74 -9.40 9.21 29.14
C SER A 74 -9.98 10.60 29.32
N ASN A 75 -10.54 10.90 30.49
CA ASN A 75 -11.25 12.17 30.75
C ASN A 75 -12.31 12.52 29.68
N GLY A 76 -13.04 11.51 29.19
CA GLY A 76 -14.08 11.69 28.17
C GLY A 76 -13.58 11.86 26.73
N LYS A 77 -12.26 11.91 26.49
CA LYS A 77 -11.68 11.95 25.14
C LYS A 77 -11.22 10.57 24.68
N ALA A 78 -11.41 10.23 23.42
CA ALA A 78 -10.89 8.97 22.87
C ALA A 78 -9.35 8.98 22.91
N ILE A 79 -8.76 7.97 23.54
CA ILE A 79 -7.31 7.73 23.47
C ILE A 79 -6.98 6.59 22.52
N PHE A 80 -7.90 5.63 22.38
CA PHE A 80 -7.78 4.53 21.43
C PHE A 80 -9.16 4.04 20.99
N THR A 81 -9.38 3.96 19.69
CA THR A 81 -10.56 3.32 19.09
C THR A 81 -10.11 2.19 18.19
N GLY A 82 -10.74 1.03 18.33
CA GLY A 82 -10.37 -0.16 17.58
C GLY A 82 -11.50 -1.16 17.49
N LEU A 83 -11.18 -2.30 16.93
CA LEU A 83 -12.04 -3.47 16.86
C LEU A 83 -11.53 -4.51 17.84
N ILE A 84 -12.43 -5.28 18.43
CA ILE A 84 -12.04 -6.48 19.17
C ILE A 84 -11.50 -7.50 18.15
N ASN A 85 -10.18 -7.69 18.11
CA ASN A 85 -9.54 -8.63 17.19
C ASN A 85 -9.62 -10.06 17.71
N SER A 86 -9.35 -10.20 19.00
CA SER A 86 -9.37 -11.47 19.67
C SER A 86 -9.91 -11.31 21.08
N GLN A 87 -10.45 -12.41 21.56
CA GLN A 87 -10.97 -12.53 22.91
C GLN A 87 -10.32 -13.74 23.56
N GLY A 88 -9.90 -13.56 24.80
CA GLY A 88 -9.43 -14.62 25.67
C GLY A 88 -10.51 -15.67 25.86
N ARG A 89 -10.09 -16.88 26.22
CA ARG A 89 -11.01 -17.97 26.56
C ARG A 89 -11.71 -17.60 27.87
N TYR A 90 -13.03 -17.60 27.87
CA TYR A 90 -13.78 -17.56 29.13
C TYR A 90 -13.98 -18.99 29.63
N SER A 91 -13.94 -19.17 30.94
CA SER A 91 -14.17 -20.47 31.55
C SER A 91 -15.62 -20.91 31.31
N LEU A 92 -15.84 -22.16 30.89
CA LEU A 92 -17.18 -22.76 30.83
C LEU A 92 -17.66 -23.26 32.20
N ASN A 93 -16.77 -23.33 33.19
CA ASN A 93 -17.13 -23.74 34.55
C ASN A 93 -18.13 -22.73 35.17
N PRO A 94 -19.33 -23.15 35.59
CA PRO A 94 -20.34 -22.26 36.17
C PRO A 94 -19.94 -21.66 37.51
N LYS A 95 -18.80 -22.03 38.10
CA LYS A 95 -18.24 -21.46 39.33
C LYS A 95 -17.07 -20.50 39.09
N ALA A 96 -16.67 -20.30 37.83
CA ALA A 96 -15.63 -19.35 37.48
C ALA A 96 -16.25 -18.03 37.03
N ILE A 97 -15.59 -16.93 37.36
CA ILE A 97 -15.96 -15.59 36.87
C ILE A 97 -15.94 -15.60 35.34
N LYS A 98 -16.99 -15.04 34.74
CA LYS A 98 -17.19 -14.91 33.30
C LYS A 98 -16.70 -13.52 32.88
N ASP A 99 -15.39 -13.37 32.83
CA ASP A 99 -14.71 -12.23 32.22
C ASP A 99 -13.92 -12.67 30.98
N ARG A 100 -13.44 -11.70 30.20
CA ARG A 100 -12.56 -11.96 29.06
C ARG A 100 -11.41 -10.96 29.04
N SER A 101 -10.22 -11.42 28.70
CA SER A 101 -9.22 -10.50 28.16
C SER A 101 -9.57 -10.20 26.71
N ILE A 102 -9.51 -8.95 26.27
CA ILE A 102 -9.74 -8.60 24.87
C ILE A 102 -8.52 -7.90 24.31
N GLU A 103 -8.20 -8.19 23.05
CA GLU A 103 -7.24 -7.43 22.27
C GLU A 103 -8.02 -6.49 21.35
N LEU A 104 -7.86 -5.19 21.58
CA LEU A 104 -8.34 -4.16 20.68
C LEU A 104 -7.24 -3.86 19.66
N VAL A 105 -7.53 -3.98 18.37
CA VAL A 105 -6.64 -3.53 17.30
C VAL A 105 -7.22 -2.31 16.62
N ASP A 106 -6.37 -1.40 16.17
CA ASP A 106 -6.86 -0.17 15.59
C ASP A 106 -7.59 -0.40 14.23
N ILE A 107 -8.39 0.59 13.83
CA ILE A 107 -9.26 0.54 12.63
C ILE A 107 -8.48 0.30 11.33
N ARG A 108 -7.16 0.51 11.28
CA ARG A 108 -6.30 0.17 10.13
C ARG A 108 -6.42 -1.29 9.73
N LEU A 109 -6.84 -2.19 10.63
CA LEU A 109 -7.12 -3.57 10.24
C LEU A 109 -8.01 -3.60 8.98
N TRP A 110 -9.01 -2.73 8.89
CA TRP A 110 -9.85 -2.57 7.70
C TRP A 110 -9.08 -2.18 6.45
N LEU A 111 -8.05 -1.33 6.53
CA LEU A 111 -7.25 -0.95 5.37
C LEU A 111 -6.53 -2.16 4.73
N SER A 112 -6.25 -3.21 5.51
CA SER A 112 -5.62 -4.45 5.00
C SER A 112 -6.64 -5.51 4.56
N LYS A 113 -7.87 -5.48 5.10
CA LYS A 113 -8.90 -6.50 4.87
C LYS A 113 -10.00 -6.07 3.90
N LYS A 114 -10.11 -4.77 3.63
CA LYS A 114 -11.11 -4.22 2.72
C LYS A 114 -10.71 -4.48 1.28
N THR A 115 -11.72 -4.71 0.43
CA THR A 115 -11.56 -4.78 -1.02
C THR A 115 -10.80 -3.55 -1.52
N PRO A 116 -9.80 -3.75 -2.40
CA PRO A 116 -9.11 -2.66 -3.07
C PRO A 116 -10.08 -1.65 -3.70
N PRO A 117 -9.81 -0.33 -3.61
CA PRO A 117 -10.61 0.63 -4.34
C PRO A 117 -10.48 0.36 -5.85
N ASP A 118 -11.58 0.43 -6.60
CA ASP A 118 -11.57 0.29 -8.06
C ASP A 118 -11.24 1.64 -8.72
N LEU A 119 -9.99 2.07 -8.56
CA LEU A 119 -9.47 3.34 -9.07
C LEU A 119 -8.36 3.12 -10.08
N THR A 120 -8.27 4.12 -10.94
CA THR A 120 -7.21 4.19 -11.94
C THR A 120 -6.68 5.61 -11.99
N PHE A 121 -5.39 5.76 -11.72
CA PHE A 121 -4.68 7.04 -11.71
C PHE A 121 -3.97 7.27 -13.03
N GLU A 122 -4.20 8.42 -13.63
CA GLU A 122 -3.53 8.87 -14.86
C GLU A 122 -3.11 10.34 -14.73
N ASP A 123 -1.81 10.60 -14.69
CA ASP A 123 -1.20 11.90 -14.36
C ASP A 123 -1.83 12.57 -13.12
N VAL A 124 -2.11 11.78 -12.08
CA VAL A 124 -2.78 12.28 -10.88
C VAL A 124 -1.74 12.75 -9.87
N ASN A 125 -1.94 13.94 -9.30
CA ASN A 125 -1.09 14.41 -8.21
C ASN A 125 -1.24 13.46 -6.99
N PRO A 126 -0.16 13.10 -6.28
CA PRO A 126 -0.25 12.22 -5.12
C PRO A 126 -1.28 12.65 -4.05
N SER A 127 -1.51 13.96 -3.90
CA SER A 127 -2.55 14.49 -2.99
C SER A 127 -3.96 14.13 -3.44
N ASP A 128 -4.25 14.29 -4.72
CA ASP A 128 -5.57 13.98 -5.29
C ASP A 128 -5.80 12.46 -5.30
N ALA A 129 -4.74 11.68 -5.53
CA ALA A 129 -4.78 10.22 -5.44
C ALA A 129 -5.11 9.75 -4.01
N LEU A 130 -4.52 10.38 -2.99
CA LEU A 130 -4.86 10.09 -1.59
C LEU A 130 -6.33 10.38 -1.28
N ASP A 131 -6.84 11.54 -1.68
CA ASP A 131 -8.25 11.89 -1.49
C ASP A 131 -9.17 10.89 -2.18
N ALA A 132 -8.86 10.52 -3.42
CA ALA A 132 -9.62 9.54 -4.17
C ALA A 132 -9.69 8.18 -3.47
N ILE A 133 -8.57 7.70 -2.92
CA ILE A 133 -8.52 6.43 -2.17
C ILE A 133 -9.44 6.52 -0.95
N ILE A 134 -9.34 7.60 -0.17
CA ILE A 134 -10.13 7.81 1.04
C ILE A 134 -11.63 7.90 0.73
N GLU A 135 -12.00 8.70 -0.29
CA GLU A 135 -13.38 8.85 -0.73
C GLU A 135 -13.98 7.52 -1.21
N THR A 136 -13.21 6.75 -1.98
CA THR A 136 -13.69 5.50 -2.60
C THR A 136 -13.87 4.39 -1.57
N MET A 137 -13.08 4.40 -0.49
CA MET A 137 -13.31 3.48 0.64
C MET A 137 -14.68 3.69 1.30
N GLN A 138 -15.22 4.93 1.27
CA GLN A 138 -16.48 5.31 1.92
C GLN A 138 -16.55 4.92 3.42
N GLU A 139 -15.39 4.93 4.10
CA GLU A 139 -15.30 4.53 5.50
C GLU A 139 -15.46 5.75 6.42
N PRO A 140 -16.51 5.82 7.26
CA PRO A 140 -16.82 7.01 8.03
C PRO A 140 -15.75 7.35 9.07
N LYS A 141 -15.04 6.35 9.58
CA LYS A 141 -13.99 6.50 10.61
C LYS A 141 -12.58 6.65 10.05
N ILE A 142 -12.39 6.69 8.73
CA ILE A 142 -11.08 6.87 8.11
C ILE A 142 -11.04 8.25 7.45
N LYS A 143 -10.07 9.06 7.83
CA LYS A 143 -9.95 10.46 7.38
C LYS A 143 -8.52 10.77 6.93
N ARG A 144 -8.41 11.80 6.09
CA ARG A 144 -7.13 12.42 5.78
C ARG A 144 -6.62 13.18 6.99
N GLY A 145 -5.37 12.92 7.37
CA GLY A 145 -4.66 13.63 8.42
C GLY A 145 -3.77 14.74 7.88
N LYS A 146 -2.67 15.02 8.59
CA LYS A 146 -1.63 15.95 8.13
C LYS A 146 -0.81 15.28 7.02
N VAL A 147 -0.75 15.92 5.87
CA VAL A 147 -0.07 15.37 4.68
C VAL A 147 0.95 16.37 4.17
N SER A 148 2.17 15.89 4.00
CA SER A 148 3.29 16.62 3.43
C SER A 148 4.17 15.66 2.63
N PHE A 149 4.42 16.02 1.37
CA PHE A 149 5.11 15.18 0.40
C PHE A 149 6.46 15.78 0.00
N SER A 150 7.51 14.96 0.01
CA SER A 150 8.83 15.37 -0.46
C SER A 150 8.90 15.44 -1.98
N ASP A 151 8.14 14.58 -2.66
CA ASP A 151 8.00 14.52 -4.11
C ASP A 151 6.52 14.59 -4.49
N ASN A 152 6.20 15.48 -5.43
CA ASN A 152 4.84 15.69 -5.95
C ASN A 152 4.73 15.33 -7.44
N THR A 153 5.72 14.60 -7.97
CA THR A 153 5.68 14.07 -9.32
C THR A 153 4.38 13.27 -9.52
N PRO A 154 3.56 13.64 -10.53
CA PRO A 154 2.30 12.95 -10.79
C PRO A 154 2.50 11.45 -10.97
N ILE A 155 1.51 10.68 -10.52
CA ILE A 155 1.43 9.24 -10.78
C ILE A 155 0.98 9.10 -12.24
N SER A 156 1.91 8.75 -13.12
CA SER A 156 1.71 8.75 -14.58
C SER A 156 0.61 7.76 -14.98
N ALA A 157 0.70 6.53 -14.46
CA ALA A 157 -0.27 5.47 -14.68
C ALA A 157 -0.22 4.43 -13.55
N TYR A 158 -1.32 4.26 -12.80
CA TYR A 158 -1.40 3.23 -11.77
C TYR A 158 -2.83 2.69 -11.61
N ASP A 159 -2.95 1.39 -11.33
CA ASP A 159 -4.24 0.75 -11.05
C ASP A 159 -4.22 0.15 -9.64
N THR A 160 -5.28 0.45 -8.89
CA THR A 160 -5.33 0.14 -7.46
C THR A 160 -5.94 -1.22 -7.14
N THR A 161 -6.51 -1.93 -8.11
CA THR A 161 -7.37 -3.10 -7.89
C THR A 161 -6.67 -4.34 -7.35
N ASN A 162 -5.34 -4.41 -7.36
CA ASN A 162 -4.58 -5.52 -6.74
C ASN A 162 -4.05 -5.29 -5.36
N LYS A 163 -4.14 -4.08 -4.82
CA LYS A 163 -3.52 -3.81 -3.53
C LYS A 163 -4.57 -3.40 -2.54
N SER A 164 -4.46 -3.95 -1.33
CA SER A 164 -5.24 -3.47 -0.21
C SER A 164 -5.05 -1.94 -0.08
N PRO A 165 -6.07 -1.19 0.39
CA PRO A 165 -5.91 0.23 0.64
C PRO A 165 -4.64 0.58 1.43
N TYR A 166 -4.28 -0.27 2.39
CA TYR A 166 -3.04 -0.15 3.15
C TYR A 166 -1.78 -0.22 2.26
N SER A 167 -1.68 -1.27 1.42
CA SER A 167 -0.59 -1.45 0.46
C SER A 167 -0.49 -0.30 -0.54
N LEU A 168 -1.60 0.31 -0.95
CA LEU A 168 -1.60 1.49 -1.82
C LEU A 168 -0.97 2.70 -1.13
N LEU A 169 -1.40 2.98 0.11
CA LEU A 169 -0.86 4.08 0.90
C LEU A 169 0.64 3.89 1.13
N LYS A 170 1.05 2.66 1.48
CA LYS A 170 2.43 2.34 1.83
C LYS A 170 3.34 2.21 0.60
N ASP A 171 3.04 1.29 -0.30
CA ASP A 171 3.99 0.84 -1.34
C ASP A 171 3.89 1.63 -2.65
N VAL A 172 2.85 2.47 -2.77
CA VAL A 172 2.63 3.34 -3.93
C VAL A 172 2.82 4.79 -3.49
N LEU A 173 1.95 5.31 -2.63
CA LEU A 173 1.98 6.72 -2.26
C LEU A 173 3.20 7.10 -1.44
N ALA A 174 3.52 6.38 -0.35
CA ALA A 174 4.66 6.75 0.51
C ALA A 174 5.99 6.67 -0.24
N VAL A 175 6.16 5.65 -1.09
CA VAL A 175 7.37 5.47 -1.92
C VAL A 175 7.45 6.53 -3.03
N GLN A 176 6.36 6.79 -3.74
CA GLN A 176 6.32 7.81 -4.79
C GLN A 176 6.63 9.20 -4.23
N THR A 177 6.07 9.52 -3.07
CA THR A 177 6.21 10.86 -2.46
C THR A 177 7.45 11.03 -1.58
N LYS A 178 8.23 9.95 -1.38
CA LYS A 178 9.37 9.89 -0.46
C LYS A 178 8.99 10.47 0.92
N SER A 179 7.88 10.00 1.47
CA SER A 179 7.34 10.48 2.75
C SER A 179 7.15 9.35 3.75
N PHE A 180 7.25 9.67 5.03
CA PHE A 180 6.96 8.74 6.11
C PHE A 180 5.44 8.66 6.32
N LEU A 181 4.86 7.51 5.95
CA LEU A 181 3.48 7.15 6.25
C LEU A 181 3.34 6.77 7.73
N TYR A 182 2.39 7.39 8.41
CA TYR A 182 2.00 7.03 9.76
C TYR A 182 0.53 7.30 10.02
N PHE A 183 0.03 6.73 11.12
CA PHE A 183 -1.37 6.85 11.48
C PHE A 183 -1.51 7.18 12.96
N ASN A 184 -2.48 8.03 13.25
CA ASN A 184 -2.91 8.35 14.60
C ASN A 184 -4.45 8.46 14.63
N GLN A 185 -5.00 8.90 15.77
CA GLN A 185 -6.44 9.06 15.94
C GLN A 185 -6.76 10.45 16.45
N ASP A 186 -7.86 11.01 15.96
CA ASP A 186 -8.40 12.27 16.48
C ASP A 186 -9.18 12.07 17.80
N GLU A 187 -9.71 13.15 18.37
CA GLU A 187 -10.50 13.11 19.62
C GLU A 187 -11.80 12.30 19.52
N ASN A 188 -12.28 12.05 18.30
CA ASN A 188 -13.48 11.28 18.01
C ASN A 188 -13.18 9.81 17.74
N GLY A 189 -11.91 9.40 17.79
CA GLY A 189 -11.49 8.04 17.48
C GLY A 189 -11.50 7.70 15.99
N ASN A 190 -11.47 8.71 15.11
CA ASN A 190 -11.27 8.49 13.69
C ASN A 190 -9.80 8.19 13.42
N LEU A 191 -9.53 7.23 12.56
CA LEU A 191 -8.20 6.96 12.03
C LEU A 191 -7.80 8.06 11.04
N LEU A 192 -6.66 8.70 11.31
CA LEU A 192 -6.07 9.68 10.42
C LEU A 192 -4.91 9.06 9.64
N ILE A 193 -4.90 9.26 8.33
CA ILE A 193 -3.80 8.87 7.43
C ILE A 193 -2.90 10.07 7.23
N ASN A 194 -1.64 9.97 7.68
CA ASN A 194 -0.69 11.08 7.67
C ASN A 194 0.56 10.75 6.86
N TYR A 195 1.16 11.79 6.30
CA TYR A 195 2.47 11.72 5.64
C TYR A 195 3.33 12.87 6.11
N ALA A 196 4.56 12.56 6.52
CA ALA A 196 5.58 13.56 6.82
C ALA A 196 6.68 13.53 5.76
N SER A 197 7.02 14.71 5.24
CA SER A 197 8.07 14.88 4.24
C SER A 197 9.47 14.92 4.88
N GLU A 198 10.49 14.87 4.04
CA GLU A 198 11.87 15.15 4.43
C GLU A 198 12.05 16.57 4.97
N PHE A 199 11.30 17.53 4.41
CA PHE A 199 11.29 18.89 4.91
C PHE A 199 10.76 18.98 6.36
N ASP A 200 9.69 18.24 6.69
CA ASP A 200 9.14 18.23 8.05
C ASP A 200 10.16 17.69 9.05
N PHE A 201 10.85 16.62 8.71
CA PHE A 201 11.88 16.02 9.57
C PHE A 201 13.04 16.98 9.81
N LEU A 202 13.50 17.69 8.77
CA LEU A 202 14.65 18.58 8.86
C LEU A 202 14.35 19.92 9.54
N ASN A 203 13.12 20.44 9.42
CA ASN A 203 12.83 21.84 9.77
C ASN A 203 11.79 22.02 10.87
N ARG A 204 10.99 21.01 11.21
CA ARG A 204 10.00 21.13 12.31
C ARG A 204 10.73 21.40 13.62
N GLU A 205 10.15 22.20 14.51
CA GLU A 205 10.63 22.31 15.88
C GLU A 205 10.36 21.01 16.64
N VAL A 206 11.37 20.53 17.34
CA VAL A 206 11.35 19.21 18.00
C VAL A 206 11.91 19.33 19.41
N PRO A 207 11.47 18.49 20.36
CA PRO A 207 12.16 18.35 21.62
C PRO A 207 13.62 17.95 21.37
N VAL A 208 14.53 18.65 22.02
CA VAL A 208 15.96 18.35 22.00
C VAL A 208 16.29 17.70 23.32
N LEU A 209 16.79 16.46 23.33
CA LEU A 209 17.19 15.76 24.54
C LEU A 209 18.67 15.93 24.79
N ASN A 210 19.02 16.28 26.03
CA ASN A 210 20.38 16.42 26.52
C ASN A 210 20.43 16.06 28.01
N TYR A 211 21.61 16.15 28.62
CA TYR A 211 21.76 15.84 30.04
C TYR A 211 21.03 16.83 30.96
N ASP A 212 20.87 18.09 30.54
CA ASP A 212 20.28 19.15 31.37
C ASP A 212 18.77 18.97 31.54
N ASN A 213 18.08 18.47 30.51
CA ASN A 213 16.63 18.25 30.54
C ASN A 213 16.21 16.80 30.79
N TRP A 214 17.15 15.94 31.20
CA TRP A 214 16.88 14.52 31.50
C TRP A 214 15.76 14.33 32.53
N SER A 215 15.77 15.15 33.59
CA SER A 215 14.77 15.10 34.66
C SER A 215 13.42 15.68 34.24
N GLU A 216 13.40 16.71 33.37
CA GLU A 216 12.18 17.35 32.85
C GLU A 216 11.32 16.36 32.05
N PHE A 217 11.98 15.54 31.22
CA PHE A 217 11.35 14.48 30.43
C PHE A 217 11.21 13.16 31.19
N GLN A 218 11.61 13.10 32.47
CA GLN A 218 11.60 11.89 33.31
C GLN A 218 12.21 10.68 32.58
N LEU A 219 13.35 10.91 31.93
CA LEU A 219 14.05 9.86 31.19
C LEU A 219 14.62 8.84 32.18
N LEU A 220 14.43 7.57 31.87
CA LEU A 220 15.04 6.45 32.58
C LEU A 220 16.26 5.95 31.84
N ASP A 221 16.18 5.90 30.50
CA ASP A 221 17.25 5.40 29.65
C ASP A 221 17.08 5.86 28.20
N ILE A 222 18.18 5.94 27.46
CA ILE A 222 18.23 6.10 26.01
C ILE A 222 19.22 5.09 25.45
N LYS A 223 18.76 4.19 24.58
CA LYS A 223 19.59 3.17 23.93
C LYS A 223 19.65 3.39 22.43
N LEU A 224 20.86 3.41 21.88
CA LEU A 224 21.10 3.47 20.43
C LEU A 224 21.58 2.10 19.94
N GLU A 225 20.94 1.60 18.90
CA GLU A 225 21.30 0.36 18.19
C GLU A 225 21.54 0.70 16.72
N GLU A 226 22.68 0.28 16.16
CA GLU A 226 22.94 0.38 14.72
C GLU A 226 22.78 -1.01 14.11
N ASN A 227 21.96 -1.14 13.06
CA ASN A 227 21.78 -2.41 12.38
C ASN A 227 21.78 -2.23 10.85
N THR A 228 22.06 -3.34 10.15
CA THR A 228 22.09 -3.41 8.68
C THR A 228 20.93 -4.26 8.14
N ASP A 229 19.89 -4.43 8.96
CA ASP A 229 18.72 -5.22 8.60
C ASP A 229 17.96 -4.55 7.45
N GLY A 230 17.83 -5.26 6.33
CA GLY A 230 17.16 -4.75 5.13
C GLY A 230 17.94 -3.66 4.38
N TYR A 231 19.19 -3.40 4.76
CA TYR A 231 20.07 -2.44 4.10
C TYR A 231 20.50 -2.93 2.70
N PHE A 232 20.49 -2.04 1.71
CA PHE A 232 21.06 -2.28 0.39
C PHE A 232 21.50 -0.95 -0.24
N ASN A 233 22.60 -0.97 -0.97
CA ASN A 233 23.15 0.21 -1.66
C ASN A 233 23.11 0.08 -3.19
N LYS A 234 22.60 -1.06 -3.69
CA LYS A 234 22.31 -1.30 -5.11
C LYS A 234 20.96 -1.99 -5.23
N LEU A 235 20.08 -1.46 -6.07
CA LEU A 235 18.73 -1.98 -6.26
C LEU A 235 18.46 -2.18 -7.74
N ARG A 236 17.97 -3.37 -8.10
CA ARG A 236 17.33 -3.62 -9.38
C ARG A 236 15.84 -3.82 -9.21
N VAL A 237 15.06 -3.02 -9.92
CA VAL A 237 13.61 -3.14 -10.00
C VAL A 237 13.23 -3.57 -11.42
N ALA A 238 12.40 -4.60 -11.55
CA ALA A 238 11.90 -5.08 -12.84
C ALA A 238 10.38 -5.01 -12.95
N SER A 239 9.87 -4.86 -14.17
CA SER A 239 8.46 -5.01 -14.51
C SER A 239 8.34 -5.72 -15.86
N ASP A 240 7.43 -6.69 -15.94
CA ASP A 240 7.09 -7.39 -17.20
C ASP A 240 6.15 -6.53 -18.09
N ASN A 241 5.71 -5.37 -17.59
CA ASN A 241 4.66 -4.55 -18.19
C ASN A 241 5.16 -3.18 -18.70
N VAL A 242 6.47 -2.97 -18.79
CA VAL A 242 7.00 -1.69 -19.29
C VAL A 242 6.80 -1.59 -20.80
N LEU A 243 6.12 -0.52 -21.24
CA LEU A 243 6.00 -0.22 -22.67
C LEU A 243 7.34 0.28 -23.22
N SER A 244 7.81 -0.30 -24.32
CA SER A 244 9.01 0.16 -25.02
C SER A 244 8.81 1.58 -25.55
N THR A 245 9.80 2.45 -25.29
CA THR A 245 9.86 3.80 -25.89
C THR A 245 10.28 3.76 -27.37
N TYR A 246 10.87 2.65 -27.82
CA TYR A 246 11.24 2.43 -29.22
C TYR A 246 10.10 1.77 -29.98
N GLU A 247 9.75 2.35 -31.13
CA GLU A 247 8.84 1.76 -32.10
C GLU A 247 9.56 0.66 -32.89
N ILE A 248 8.89 -0.48 -33.05
CA ILE A 248 9.34 -1.62 -33.84
C ILE A 248 8.58 -1.61 -35.15
N ASN A 249 9.32 -1.71 -36.26
CA ASN A 249 8.77 -1.93 -37.59
C ASN A 249 8.98 -3.38 -38.01
N GLU A 250 7.91 -4.10 -38.31
CA GLU A 250 7.98 -5.45 -38.87
C GLU A 250 7.29 -5.53 -40.22
N LYS A 251 8.04 -6.07 -41.18
CA LYS A 251 7.55 -6.32 -42.54
C LYS A 251 7.19 -7.79 -42.68
N VAL A 252 5.93 -8.07 -43.01
CA VAL A 252 5.41 -9.44 -43.17
C VAL A 252 4.65 -9.56 -44.48
N SER A 253 4.95 -10.58 -45.27
CA SER A 253 4.18 -10.91 -46.47
C SER A 253 3.09 -11.91 -46.12
N ALA A 254 1.83 -11.53 -46.33
CA ALA A 254 0.66 -12.34 -46.07
C ALA A 254 0.30 -13.20 -47.29
N THR A 255 -0.14 -14.44 -47.03
CA THR A 255 -0.74 -15.32 -48.04
C THR A 255 -2.18 -15.64 -47.65
N ASN A 256 -3.01 -16.01 -48.62
CA ASN A 256 -4.40 -16.43 -48.43
C ASN A 256 -4.60 -17.59 -47.42
N GLU A 257 -3.58 -18.41 -47.18
CA GLU A 257 -3.62 -19.50 -46.19
C GLU A 257 -3.38 -19.04 -44.74
N MET A 258 -2.79 -17.85 -44.54
CA MET A 258 -2.48 -17.34 -43.22
C MET A 258 -3.74 -16.87 -42.50
N LYS A 259 -3.95 -17.36 -41.27
CA LYS A 259 -5.01 -16.90 -40.36
C LYS A 259 -4.53 -15.87 -39.35
N SER A 260 -3.23 -15.80 -39.12
CA SER A 260 -2.58 -14.81 -38.26
C SER A 260 -1.12 -14.59 -38.67
N ILE A 261 -0.55 -13.53 -38.13
CA ILE A 261 0.85 -13.14 -38.21
C ILE A 261 1.43 -13.13 -36.80
N TRP A 262 2.66 -13.60 -36.67
CA TRP A 262 3.42 -13.54 -35.42
C TRP A 262 4.52 -12.51 -35.54
N VAL A 263 4.47 -11.48 -34.68
CA VAL A 263 5.54 -10.48 -34.59
C VAL A 263 6.63 -10.94 -33.62
N SER A 264 7.81 -10.31 -33.70
CA SER A 264 8.98 -10.69 -32.92
C SER A 264 8.83 -10.46 -31.41
N GLN A 265 8.08 -9.44 -30.99
CA GLN A 265 7.89 -9.07 -29.59
C GLN A 265 6.41 -8.94 -29.20
N PRO A 266 6.04 -9.21 -27.93
CA PRO A 266 4.69 -8.99 -27.44
C PRO A 266 4.20 -7.57 -27.74
N ILE A 267 3.03 -7.44 -28.35
CA ILE A 267 2.50 -6.13 -28.77
C ILE A 267 1.90 -5.42 -27.56
N GLY A 268 2.43 -4.23 -27.23
CA GLY A 268 1.87 -3.36 -26.21
C GLY A 268 0.90 -2.33 -26.77
N LYS A 269 1.29 -1.63 -27.84
CA LYS A 269 0.46 -0.63 -28.50
C LYS A 269 0.81 -0.51 -29.98
N ILE A 270 -0.19 -0.40 -30.85
CA ILE A 270 0.00 -0.03 -32.26
C ILE A 270 0.22 1.49 -32.36
N ALA A 271 1.15 1.92 -33.21
CA ALA A 271 1.34 3.31 -33.54
C ALA A 271 -0.01 3.96 -33.94
N SER A 272 -0.50 4.89 -33.10
CA SER A 272 -1.85 5.45 -33.21
C SER A 272 -1.89 6.69 -34.11
N ASN A 273 -3.09 7.09 -34.54
CA ASN A 273 -3.32 8.34 -35.29
C ASN A 273 -2.76 9.56 -34.54
N GLY A 274 -1.57 10.00 -34.95
CA GLY A 274 -0.77 11.05 -34.29
C GLY A 274 0.74 10.79 -34.37
N SER A 275 1.16 9.54 -34.54
CA SER A 275 2.55 9.19 -34.86
C SER A 275 2.88 9.59 -36.30
N GLU A 276 4.11 10.05 -36.56
CA GLU A 276 4.61 10.36 -37.91
C GLU A 276 4.59 9.12 -38.83
N VAL A 277 4.61 7.92 -38.24
CA VAL A 277 4.67 6.65 -38.94
C VAL A 277 3.43 5.82 -38.58
N LYS A 278 2.68 5.38 -39.61
CA LYS A 278 1.50 4.52 -39.45
C LYS A 278 1.75 3.17 -40.11
N SER A 279 1.14 2.13 -39.56
CA SER A 279 1.11 0.82 -40.21
C SER A 279 0.44 0.92 -41.58
N TYR A 280 1.03 0.27 -42.57
CA TYR A 280 0.54 0.29 -43.95
C TYR A 280 0.74 -1.06 -44.63
N TYR A 281 0.02 -1.29 -45.72
CA TYR A 281 0.23 -2.45 -46.56
C TYR A 281 0.31 -2.08 -48.03
N VAL A 282 0.92 -2.97 -48.81
CA VAL A 282 1.02 -2.89 -50.27
C VAL A 282 0.55 -4.22 -50.85
N LYS A 283 -0.43 -4.21 -51.75
CA LYS A 283 -0.82 -5.41 -52.50
C LYS A 283 0.10 -5.57 -53.71
N ASN A 284 0.68 -6.76 -53.91
CA ASN A 284 1.66 -7.01 -54.98
C ASN A 284 1.12 -6.75 -56.41
N ASN A 285 -0.20 -6.64 -56.59
CA ASN A 285 -0.83 -6.32 -57.87
C ASN A 285 -0.90 -4.81 -58.19
N ASN A 286 -0.42 -3.93 -57.30
CA ASN A 286 -0.43 -2.48 -57.49
C ASN A 286 0.81 -1.86 -56.79
N THR A 287 1.95 -1.89 -57.48
CA THR A 287 3.30 -1.68 -56.91
C THR A 287 3.60 -0.27 -56.38
N GLU A 288 2.67 0.67 -56.40
CA GLU A 288 2.91 2.08 -56.00
C GLU A 288 1.95 2.64 -54.94
N LYS A 289 0.88 1.91 -54.56
CA LYS A 289 -0.09 2.42 -53.58
C LYS A 289 0.08 1.77 -52.21
N THR A 290 0.60 2.54 -51.27
CA THR A 290 0.56 2.21 -49.83
C THR A 290 -0.82 2.53 -49.27
N GLU A 291 -1.49 1.54 -48.70
CA GLU A 291 -2.79 1.70 -48.04
C GLU A 291 -2.63 1.60 -46.52
N LEU A 292 -3.47 2.34 -45.77
CA LEU A 292 -3.42 2.35 -44.30
C LEU A 292 -3.81 0.98 -43.74
N LEU A 293 -2.96 0.41 -42.89
CA LEU A 293 -3.23 -0.84 -42.20
C LEU A 293 -3.90 -0.53 -40.85
N GLU A 294 -5.23 -0.54 -40.83
CA GLU A 294 -6.03 -0.48 -39.61
C GLU A 294 -5.84 -1.75 -38.74
N ILE A 295 -5.20 -1.58 -37.58
CA ILE A 295 -5.02 -2.65 -36.58
C ILE A 295 -5.76 -2.24 -35.31
N ALA A 296 -6.59 -3.14 -34.78
CA ALA A 296 -7.37 -2.91 -33.56
C ALA A 296 -7.01 -3.91 -32.47
N THR A 297 -7.36 -3.61 -31.22
CA THR A 297 -7.34 -4.66 -30.19
C THR A 297 -8.49 -5.63 -30.42
N LYS A 298 -8.39 -6.86 -29.90
CA LYS A 298 -9.48 -7.84 -29.95
C LYS A 298 -10.76 -7.30 -29.32
N GLU A 299 -10.65 -6.53 -28.24
CA GLU A 299 -11.80 -5.88 -27.60
C GLU A 299 -12.47 -4.88 -28.54
N GLU A 300 -11.70 -3.97 -29.16
CA GLU A 300 -12.23 -3.01 -30.13
C GLU A 300 -12.91 -3.70 -31.32
N TYR A 301 -12.31 -4.78 -31.83
CA TYR A 301 -12.91 -5.60 -32.89
C TYR A 301 -14.24 -6.21 -32.44
N THR A 302 -14.31 -6.79 -31.24
CA THR A 302 -15.57 -7.34 -30.71
C THR A 302 -16.65 -6.28 -30.46
N LYS A 303 -16.26 -5.01 -30.25
CA LYS A 303 -17.16 -3.85 -30.19
C LYS A 303 -17.55 -3.30 -31.56
N GLY A 304 -17.11 -3.94 -32.65
CA GLY A 304 -17.48 -3.61 -34.03
C GLY A 304 -16.55 -2.63 -34.74
N LYS A 305 -15.35 -2.33 -34.20
CA LYS A 305 -14.36 -1.50 -34.91
C LYS A 305 -13.89 -2.22 -36.17
N LYS A 306 -14.08 -1.59 -37.33
CA LYS A 306 -13.55 -2.08 -38.60
C LYS A 306 -12.02 -2.01 -38.58
N CYS A 307 -11.39 -3.13 -38.85
CA CYS A 307 -9.93 -3.28 -38.90
C CYS A 307 -9.53 -4.39 -39.88
N HIS A 308 -8.28 -4.39 -40.30
CA HIS A 308 -7.66 -5.43 -41.12
C HIS A 308 -7.11 -6.55 -40.24
N LEU A 309 -6.45 -6.18 -39.15
CA LEU A 309 -5.88 -7.09 -38.16
C LEU A 309 -6.40 -6.77 -36.77
N TYR A 310 -6.48 -7.77 -35.91
CA TYR A 310 -6.69 -7.57 -34.48
C TYR A 310 -5.73 -8.40 -33.63
N PHE A 311 -5.38 -7.92 -32.44
CA PHE A 311 -4.46 -8.61 -31.53
C PHE A 311 -4.95 -8.58 -30.09
N ASN A 312 -4.47 -9.50 -29.27
CA ASN A 312 -4.49 -9.36 -27.83
C ASN A 312 -3.20 -8.65 -27.38
N GLU A 313 -3.33 -7.63 -26.54
CA GLU A 313 -2.15 -6.98 -25.95
C GLU A 313 -1.35 -7.97 -25.10
N GLY A 314 -0.02 -7.88 -25.16
CA GLY A 314 0.89 -8.83 -24.51
C GLY A 314 1.06 -10.16 -25.26
N GLU A 315 0.30 -10.39 -26.33
CA GLU A 315 0.55 -11.49 -27.25
C GLU A 315 1.36 -11.02 -28.47
N ARG A 316 1.96 -11.98 -29.17
CA ARG A 316 2.70 -11.74 -30.42
C ARG A 316 1.83 -11.93 -31.66
N GLU A 317 0.59 -12.37 -31.49
CA GLU A 317 -0.27 -12.77 -32.60
C GLU A 317 -1.18 -11.61 -33.04
N LEU A 318 -1.11 -11.29 -34.34
CA LEU A 318 -2.05 -10.45 -35.07
C LEU A 318 -2.93 -11.35 -35.93
N VAL A 319 -4.22 -11.41 -35.64
CA VAL A 319 -5.18 -12.25 -36.34
C VAL A 319 -5.83 -11.45 -37.46
N PHE A 320 -5.94 -12.07 -38.64
CA PHE A 320 -6.62 -11.45 -39.77
C PHE A 320 -8.12 -11.34 -39.52
N ASN A 321 -8.69 -10.19 -39.88
CA ASN A 321 -10.14 -10.05 -39.93
C ASN A 321 -10.69 -10.83 -41.12
N ASN A 322 -11.62 -11.75 -40.88
CA ASN A 322 -12.17 -12.67 -41.88
C ASN A 322 -12.89 -12.00 -43.07
N VAL A 323 -13.23 -10.71 -42.96
CA VAL A 323 -13.85 -9.94 -44.06
C VAL A 323 -12.86 -9.13 -44.89
N TRP A 324 -11.59 -9.06 -44.48
CA TRP A 324 -10.54 -8.41 -45.26
C TRP A 324 -9.99 -9.38 -46.30
N ASP A 325 -9.68 -8.89 -47.49
CA ASP A 325 -8.93 -9.65 -48.49
C ASP A 325 -7.45 -9.26 -48.40
N TRP A 326 -6.64 -10.11 -47.78
CA TRP A 326 -5.22 -9.88 -47.50
C TRP A 326 -4.28 -10.63 -48.45
N ASP A 327 -4.81 -11.29 -49.49
CA ASP A 327 -3.98 -12.10 -50.37
C ASP A 327 -2.90 -11.25 -51.07
N ASN A 328 -1.69 -11.78 -51.09
CA ASN A 328 -0.50 -11.13 -51.66
C ASN A 328 -0.24 -9.70 -51.11
N ALA A 329 -0.65 -9.42 -49.87
CA ALA A 329 -0.36 -8.16 -49.19
C ALA A 329 0.98 -8.22 -48.43
N THR A 330 1.83 -7.23 -48.62
CA THR A 330 3.00 -6.99 -47.78
C THR A 330 2.65 -5.93 -46.74
N LEU A 331 2.65 -6.32 -45.48
CA LEU A 331 2.27 -5.50 -44.34
C LEU A 331 3.54 -4.92 -43.70
N ASN A 332 3.53 -3.64 -43.36
CA ASN A 332 4.51 -2.99 -42.51
C ASN A 332 3.78 -2.53 -41.24
N ILE A 333 4.12 -3.18 -40.12
CA ILE A 333 3.44 -3.05 -38.85
C ILE A 333 4.35 -2.27 -37.91
N PHE A 334 3.87 -1.12 -37.45
CA PHE A 334 4.57 -0.27 -36.48
C PHE A 334 3.89 -0.39 -35.11
N TYR A 335 4.65 -0.84 -34.12
CA TYR A 335 4.14 -1.07 -32.77
C TYR A 335 5.21 -0.87 -31.69
N HIS A 336 4.76 -0.55 -30.49
CA HIS A 336 5.57 -0.56 -29.27
C HIS A 336 5.35 -1.89 -28.55
N SER A 337 6.43 -2.57 -28.17
CA SER A 337 6.35 -3.83 -27.44
C SER A 337 6.15 -3.65 -25.94
N LEU A 338 5.52 -4.64 -25.30
CA LEU A 338 5.61 -4.85 -23.86
C LEU A 338 6.87 -5.67 -23.59
N ASN A 339 7.85 -5.05 -22.94
CA ASN A 339 9.12 -5.67 -22.65
C ASN A 339 9.30 -5.85 -21.14
N LYS A 340 10.05 -6.90 -20.77
CA LYS A 340 10.63 -7.02 -19.44
C LYS A 340 11.64 -5.89 -19.25
N GLY A 341 11.20 -4.80 -18.65
CA GLY A 341 12.03 -3.66 -18.31
C GLY A 341 12.65 -3.84 -16.94
N GLY A 342 13.89 -3.36 -16.77
CA GLY A 342 14.54 -3.35 -15.47
C GLY A 342 15.41 -2.11 -15.30
N VAL A 343 15.25 -1.44 -14.17
CA VAL A 343 16.09 -0.31 -13.76
C VAL A 343 17.03 -0.81 -12.69
N THR A 344 18.33 -0.50 -12.82
CA THR A 344 19.30 -0.65 -11.73
C THR A 344 19.76 0.73 -11.29
N VAL A 345 19.65 1.01 -10.00
CA VAL A 345 20.16 2.23 -9.36
C VAL A 345 21.17 1.84 -8.29
N GLU A 346 22.15 2.70 -8.05
CA GLU A 346 23.21 2.46 -7.06
C GLU A 346 23.62 3.73 -6.32
N ASN A 347 24.02 3.56 -5.06
CA ASN A 347 24.63 4.60 -4.25
C ASN A 347 26.15 4.39 -4.23
N ALA A 348 26.84 4.94 -5.25
CA ALA A 348 28.27 4.76 -5.43
C ALA A 348 29.12 5.24 -4.24
N SER A 349 28.69 6.31 -3.56
CA SER A 349 29.38 6.83 -2.38
C SER A 349 29.39 5.82 -1.23
N GLU A 350 28.26 5.16 -1.01
CA GLU A 350 28.10 4.19 0.06
C GLU A 350 28.78 2.84 -0.26
N ILE A 351 28.74 2.43 -1.53
CA ILE A 351 29.53 1.29 -2.02
C ILE A 351 31.02 1.52 -1.74
N SER A 352 31.51 2.74 -2.01
CA SER A 352 32.91 3.10 -1.76
C SER A 352 33.24 3.07 -0.27
N ARG A 353 32.37 3.63 0.59
CA ARG A 353 32.54 3.59 2.05
C ARG A 353 32.63 2.17 2.59
N ILE A 354 31.76 1.25 2.15
CA ILE A 354 31.83 -0.15 2.60
C ILE A 354 33.12 -0.80 2.12
N ARG A 355 33.50 -0.57 0.87
CA ARG A 355 34.77 -1.07 0.33
C ARG A 355 35.96 -0.62 1.16
N GLU A 356 35.97 0.64 1.61
CA GLU A 356 37.00 1.16 2.50
C GLU A 356 36.97 0.52 3.89
N LEU A 357 35.78 0.19 4.42
CA LEU A 357 35.63 -0.38 5.76
C LEU A 357 36.05 -1.85 5.87
N ASN A 358 35.74 -2.66 4.86
CA ASN A 358 35.88 -4.11 4.95
C ASN A 358 36.61 -4.76 3.78
N THR A 359 37.10 -3.98 2.80
CA THR A 359 37.84 -4.41 1.61
C THR A 359 37.08 -5.26 0.58
N PHE A 360 35.79 -5.53 0.81
CA PHE A 360 34.92 -6.13 -0.21
C PHE A 360 34.56 -5.12 -1.30
N ASN A 361 33.98 -5.58 -2.43
CA ASN A 361 33.55 -4.69 -3.52
C ASN A 361 32.58 -3.57 -3.05
N GLY A 362 31.91 -3.79 -1.93
CA GLY A 362 31.07 -2.83 -1.23
C GLY A 362 29.62 -2.85 -1.69
N ASP A 363 29.27 -3.68 -2.67
CA ASP A 363 27.91 -3.81 -3.17
C ASP A 363 27.04 -4.72 -2.28
N VAL A 364 25.95 -4.14 -1.79
CA VAL A 364 24.88 -4.87 -1.09
C VAL A 364 23.63 -4.74 -1.95
N PHE A 365 23.31 -5.82 -2.65
CA PHE A 365 22.34 -5.84 -3.74
C PHE A 365 20.95 -6.32 -3.29
N LYS A 366 19.90 -5.66 -3.80
CA LYS A 366 18.51 -6.10 -3.71
C LYS A 366 17.85 -6.17 -5.09
N PHE A 367 16.99 -7.16 -5.29
CA PHE A 367 16.15 -7.30 -6.47
C PHE A 367 14.66 -7.28 -6.09
N GLU A 368 13.85 -6.55 -6.86
CA GLU A 368 12.40 -6.47 -6.68
C GLU A 368 11.68 -6.50 -8.04
N GLN A 369 10.45 -7.02 -8.05
CA GLN A 369 9.58 -7.04 -9.23
C GLN A 369 8.25 -6.34 -8.94
N PHE A 370 7.87 -5.39 -9.81
CA PHE A 370 6.66 -4.56 -9.73
C PHE A 370 5.92 -4.54 -11.07
N ASN A 371 5.10 -5.57 -11.34
CA ASN A 371 4.34 -5.64 -12.59
C ASN A 371 3.10 -4.72 -12.60
N ASP A 372 2.83 -4.02 -11.51
CA ASP A 372 1.85 -2.95 -11.40
C ASP A 372 2.31 -1.62 -12.03
N LEU A 373 3.59 -1.53 -12.43
CA LEU A 373 4.15 -0.37 -13.11
C LEU A 373 4.31 -0.59 -14.62
N ALA A 374 3.80 0.37 -15.38
CA ALA A 374 3.69 0.35 -16.83
C ALA A 374 4.71 1.23 -17.55
N ASP A 375 5.19 2.25 -16.83
CA ASP A 375 6.00 3.33 -17.35
C ASP A 375 7.42 3.23 -16.79
N TYR A 376 8.41 3.47 -17.65
CA TYR A 376 9.81 3.38 -17.27
C TYR A 376 10.22 4.51 -16.31
N GLY A 377 9.66 5.72 -16.47
CA GLY A 377 9.89 6.84 -15.57
C GLY A 377 9.40 6.55 -14.16
N ASP A 378 8.18 6.01 -14.02
CA ASP A 378 7.64 5.58 -12.74
C ASP A 378 8.48 4.43 -12.12
N LEU A 379 8.92 3.47 -12.94
CA LEU A 379 9.82 2.38 -12.51
C LEU A 379 11.16 2.92 -11.99
N PHE A 380 11.74 3.90 -12.69
CA PHE A 380 13.00 4.55 -12.32
C PHE A 380 12.87 5.39 -11.05
N ASN A 381 11.82 6.21 -10.96
CA ASN A 381 11.54 7.04 -9.80
C ASN A 381 11.30 6.17 -8.56
N LYS A 382 10.52 5.09 -8.70
CA LYS A 382 10.32 4.12 -7.62
C LYS A 382 11.64 3.49 -7.18
N ALA A 383 12.47 3.01 -8.11
CA ALA A 383 13.77 2.43 -7.78
C ALA A 383 14.69 3.45 -7.06
N LYS A 384 14.78 4.68 -7.57
CA LYS A 384 15.58 5.76 -6.99
C LYS A 384 15.09 6.13 -5.59
N ASN A 385 13.79 6.32 -5.39
CA ASN A 385 13.23 6.66 -4.09
C ASN A 385 13.41 5.52 -3.10
N TYR A 386 13.21 4.27 -3.53
CA TYR A 386 13.38 3.12 -2.65
C TYR A 386 14.84 2.92 -2.21
N LEU A 387 15.80 3.14 -3.12
CA LEU A 387 17.23 3.15 -2.79
C LEU A 387 17.59 4.32 -1.86
N ASN A 388 17.11 5.53 -2.11
CA ASN A 388 17.39 6.70 -1.26
C ASN A 388 16.94 6.48 0.19
N ILE A 389 15.83 5.74 0.37
CA ILE A 389 15.26 5.44 1.68
C ILE A 389 16.04 4.33 2.42
N ASN A 390 16.74 3.43 1.71
CA ASN A 390 17.37 2.22 2.28
C ASN A 390 18.90 2.16 2.18
N SER A 391 19.53 3.07 1.44
CA SER A 391 20.97 3.04 1.15
C SER A 391 21.86 3.56 2.28
N ARG A 392 21.38 3.55 3.52
CA ARG A 392 22.14 3.92 4.72
C ARG A 392 21.83 2.93 5.85
N PRO A 393 22.84 2.55 6.67
CA PRO A 393 22.59 1.78 7.89
C PRO A 393 21.55 2.48 8.76
N ARG A 394 20.64 1.69 9.32
CA ARG A 394 19.56 2.21 10.16
C ARG A 394 20.08 2.37 11.58
N LYS A 395 19.83 3.53 12.18
CA LYS A 395 20.02 3.73 13.61
C LYS A 395 18.67 3.72 14.29
N GLU A 396 18.51 2.80 15.22
CA GLU A 396 17.34 2.66 16.06
C GLU A 396 17.63 3.22 17.45
N LEU A 397 16.67 3.98 17.97
CA LEU A 397 16.77 4.63 19.26
C LEU A 397 15.59 4.18 20.11
N LYS A 398 15.87 3.68 21.31
CA LYS A 398 14.84 3.38 22.32
C LYS A 398 14.93 4.39 23.44
N ILE A 399 13.87 5.14 23.69
CA ILE A 399 13.79 6.09 24.80
C ILE A 399 12.81 5.56 25.83
N ILE A 400 13.29 5.35 27.05
CA ILE A 400 12.48 4.86 28.17
C ILE A 400 12.18 6.03 29.10
N THR A 401 10.91 6.29 29.37
CA THR A 401 10.45 7.42 30.21
C THR A 401 9.19 7.06 31.00
N THR A 402 8.90 7.82 32.06
CA THR A 402 7.63 7.79 32.78
C THR A 402 6.67 8.92 32.41
N LYS A 403 7.10 9.86 31.56
CA LYS A 403 6.29 11.02 31.14
C LYS A 403 6.05 10.98 29.62
N PRO A 404 4.79 11.03 29.14
CA PRO A 404 4.53 11.05 27.71
C PRO A 404 4.93 12.41 27.11
N PHE A 405 5.70 12.39 26.03
CA PHE A 405 6.10 13.60 25.31
C PHE A 405 6.16 13.45 23.77
N LEU A 406 6.12 12.22 23.25
CA LEU A 406 6.04 11.94 21.81
C LEU A 406 4.77 11.16 21.46
N GLU A 407 4.30 11.35 20.23
CA GLU A 407 3.33 10.49 19.55
C GLU A 407 3.95 9.86 18.29
N ILE A 408 3.26 8.92 17.64
CA ILE A 408 3.73 8.41 16.33
C ILE A 408 3.82 9.58 15.35
N GLY A 409 4.96 9.68 14.66
CA GLY A 409 5.24 10.74 13.69
C GLY A 409 5.75 12.04 14.28
N ASP A 410 5.87 12.13 15.61
CA ASP A 410 6.69 13.17 16.22
C ASP A 410 8.18 12.84 16.05
N PHE A 411 9.01 13.87 16.18
CA PHE A 411 10.46 13.79 16.03
C PHE A 411 11.14 14.24 17.32
N VAL A 412 12.37 13.80 17.51
CA VAL A 412 13.25 14.25 18.60
C VAL A 412 14.66 14.44 18.07
N GLU A 413 15.41 15.33 18.69
CA GLU A 413 16.84 15.53 18.41
C GLU A 413 17.67 15.15 19.63
N LEU A 414 18.83 14.52 19.42
CA LEU A 414 19.76 14.18 20.48
C LEU A 414 20.95 15.13 20.46
N ALA A 415 21.17 15.84 21.57
CA ALA A 415 22.27 16.78 21.75
C ALA A 415 23.13 16.38 22.96
N PHE A 416 23.75 15.21 22.88
CA PHE A 416 24.74 14.76 23.86
C PHE A 416 26.16 14.93 23.30
N ASN A 417 27.09 15.34 24.15
CA ASN A 417 28.47 15.63 23.72
C ASN A 417 29.35 14.38 23.56
N ASP A 418 28.89 13.21 24.00
CA ASP A 418 29.71 12.01 24.12
C ASP A 418 29.76 11.16 22.85
N PHE A 419 28.80 11.34 21.93
CA PHE A 419 28.71 10.58 20.69
C PHE A 419 28.25 11.46 19.53
N LYS A 420 28.69 11.12 18.31
CA LYS A 420 28.19 11.74 17.10
C LYS A 420 26.86 11.10 16.70
N PHE A 421 25.76 11.77 17.03
CA PHE A 421 24.43 11.37 16.58
C PHE A 421 24.14 11.96 15.19
N ASP A 422 23.34 11.26 14.39
CA ASP A 422 22.95 11.71 13.05
C ASP A 422 21.84 12.80 13.08
N GLY A 423 21.71 13.50 14.20
CA GLY A 423 20.70 14.53 14.42
C GLY A 423 19.37 13.99 14.94
N ARG A 424 18.37 13.91 14.04
CA ARG A 424 16.95 13.74 14.39
C ARG A 424 16.46 12.30 14.23
N TYR A 425 15.50 11.92 15.05
CA TYR A 425 14.88 10.59 15.06
C TYR A 425 13.35 10.73 15.04
N VAL A 426 12.68 9.95 14.17
CA VAL A 426 11.22 9.89 14.09
C VAL A 426 10.69 8.76 14.96
N CYS A 427 9.69 9.06 15.79
CA CYS A 427 8.95 8.07 16.58
C CYS A 427 8.06 7.25 15.64
N TYR A 428 8.42 5.98 15.43
CA TYR A 428 7.67 5.07 14.57
C TYR A 428 6.89 4.03 15.38
N GLY A 429 7.13 3.91 16.68
CA GLY A 429 6.38 3.02 17.55
C GLY A 429 6.59 3.37 19.01
N PHE A 430 5.75 2.82 19.87
CA PHE A 430 5.99 2.85 21.32
C PHE A 430 5.17 1.80 22.05
N ASN A 431 5.71 1.37 23.19
CA ASN A 431 5.06 0.46 24.12
C ASN A 431 4.76 1.20 25.42
N VAL A 432 3.55 1.01 25.95
CA VAL A 432 3.13 1.61 27.22
C VAL A 432 2.66 0.51 28.16
N LYS A 433 3.19 0.53 29.38
CA LYS A 433 2.66 -0.24 30.50
C LYS A 433 2.13 0.72 31.55
N PHE A 434 0.84 0.60 31.83
CA PHE A 434 0.18 1.38 32.86
C PHE A 434 -0.28 0.45 33.98
N SER A 435 0.06 0.82 35.22
CA SER A 435 -0.49 0.16 36.42
C SER A 435 -1.10 1.21 37.34
N ALA A 436 -2.42 1.23 37.43
CA ALA A 436 -3.12 2.23 38.25
C ALA A 436 -2.92 2.01 39.76
N ASN A 437 -2.53 0.82 40.20
CA ASN A 437 -2.32 0.52 41.63
C ASN A 437 -1.14 1.30 42.22
N VAL A 438 -0.10 1.52 41.41
CA VAL A 438 1.09 2.30 41.77
C VAL A 438 1.14 3.65 41.05
N ASN A 439 0.08 3.97 40.30
CA ASN A 439 -0.01 5.11 39.39
C ASN A 439 1.26 5.28 38.53
N SER A 440 1.81 4.16 38.04
CA SER A 440 3.05 4.16 37.28
C SER A 440 2.74 4.03 35.80
N LEU A 441 3.34 4.91 35.00
CA LEU A 441 3.33 4.86 33.55
C LEU A 441 4.76 4.61 33.08
N TYR A 442 4.97 3.56 32.30
CA TYR A 442 6.26 3.27 31.67
C TYR A 442 6.08 3.27 30.16
N ILE A 443 6.83 4.12 29.47
CA ILE A 443 6.78 4.27 28.03
C ILE A 443 8.16 3.93 27.46
N THR A 444 8.18 3.07 26.45
CA THR A 444 9.35 2.83 25.60
C THR A 444 9.02 3.31 24.21
N TYR A 445 9.61 4.42 23.78
CA TYR A 445 9.51 4.92 22.42
C TYR A 445 10.52 4.20 21.53
N ASP A 446 10.07 3.79 20.34
CA ASP A 446 10.90 3.24 19.28
C ASP A 446 11.04 4.30 18.19
N LEU A 447 12.26 4.78 17.98
CA LEU A 447 12.58 5.84 17.03
C LEU A 447 13.70 5.42 16.08
N ARG A 448 13.82 6.13 14.96
CA ARG A 448 14.89 5.90 13.99
C ARG A 448 15.26 7.16 13.21
N ASN A 449 16.45 7.17 12.63
CA ASN A 449 16.96 8.29 11.81
C ASN A 449 16.55 8.22 10.32
N SER A 450 15.54 7.41 9.96
CA SER A 450 15.14 7.22 8.55
C SER A 450 13.62 7.27 8.34
N PHE A 451 13.23 7.63 7.11
CA PHE A 451 11.83 7.66 6.68
C PHE A 451 11.26 6.27 6.34
N ASN A 452 12.09 5.22 6.29
CA ASN A 452 11.60 3.91 5.89
C ASN A 452 10.77 3.25 6.98
N SER A 453 9.45 3.14 6.80
CA SER A 453 8.56 2.45 7.73
C SER A 453 8.52 0.93 7.58
N ASP A 454 9.25 0.36 6.63
CA ASP A 454 9.41 -1.09 6.54
C ASP A 454 10.18 -1.64 7.75
N THR A 455 9.49 -2.52 8.46
CA THR A 455 10.14 -3.65 9.11
C THR A 455 10.17 -4.79 8.08
N LEU A 456 11.17 -5.65 8.13
CA LEU A 456 11.48 -6.70 7.14
C LEU A 456 10.34 -7.66 6.76
N VAL A 457 9.18 -7.59 7.43
CA VAL A 457 8.05 -8.48 7.18
C VAL A 457 6.73 -7.72 7.37
N ASN A 458 6.00 -7.49 6.28
CA ASN A 458 4.57 -7.21 6.36
C ASN A 458 3.85 -8.56 6.45
N PHE A 459 3.50 -9.00 7.66
CA PHE A 459 2.92 -10.35 7.90
C PHE A 459 1.52 -10.55 7.30
N TYR A 460 0.93 -9.52 6.68
CA TYR A 460 -0.51 -9.50 6.39
C TYR A 460 -0.88 -9.16 4.94
N ASP A 461 0.08 -8.76 4.10
CA ASP A 461 -0.13 -8.64 2.66
C ASP A 461 0.61 -9.78 1.95
N ASP A 462 -0.11 -10.52 1.12
CA ASP A 462 0.43 -11.66 0.39
C ASP A 462 1.30 -11.16 -0.78
N ASP A 463 2.53 -11.67 -0.93
CA ASP A 463 3.40 -11.30 -2.07
C ASP A 463 2.78 -11.66 -3.45
N GLY A 464 1.71 -12.48 -3.45
CA GLY A 464 0.95 -12.90 -4.62
C GLY A 464 0.22 -11.77 -5.37
N TYR A 465 -0.04 -10.62 -4.72
CA TYR A 465 -0.76 -9.49 -5.34
C TYR A 465 0.06 -8.73 -6.41
N ARG A 466 1.33 -9.10 -6.64
CA ARG A 466 2.27 -8.45 -7.58
C ARG A 466 2.13 -8.90 -9.04
N LYS A 467 1.10 -9.68 -9.40
CA LYS A 467 0.89 -10.21 -10.77
C LYS A 467 -0.41 -9.70 -11.37
N ASN A 468 -0.35 -8.91 -12.43
CA ASN A 468 -1.51 -8.32 -13.10
C ASN A 468 -1.76 -8.94 -14.48
N PRO A 469 -2.97 -9.46 -14.75
CA PRO A 469 -3.40 -9.84 -16.10
C PRO A 469 -4.70 -9.12 -16.52
N LEU A 470 -4.71 -7.81 -16.80
CA LEU A 470 -5.53 -7.22 -17.88
C LEU A 470 -5.31 -5.70 -18.06
N LEU A 471 -5.42 -5.24 -19.30
CA LEU A 471 -5.21 -3.86 -19.75
C LEU A 471 -6.57 -3.24 -20.14
N LEU A 472 -6.94 -2.07 -19.61
CA LEU A 472 -8.12 -1.32 -20.04
C LEU A 472 -7.71 0.06 -20.55
N ARG A 473 -8.12 0.41 -21.77
CA ARG A 473 -7.77 1.68 -22.41
C ARG A 473 -8.91 2.71 -22.35
N THR A 474 -8.54 3.94 -22.00
CA THR A 474 -9.19 5.15 -22.55
C THR A 474 -8.13 6.04 -23.20
N ARG A 475 -8.57 6.91 -24.13
CA ARG A 475 -7.74 7.61 -25.13
C ARG A 475 -6.38 8.10 -24.57
N ASN A 476 -5.32 7.55 -25.17
CA ASN A 476 -3.90 7.90 -25.10
C ASN A 476 -3.04 7.42 -23.91
N LYS A 477 -3.56 6.67 -22.93
CA LYS A 477 -2.73 5.99 -21.91
C LYS A 477 -3.29 4.62 -21.53
N THR A 478 -2.39 3.75 -21.10
CA THR A 478 -2.67 2.36 -20.72
C THR A 478 -2.70 2.24 -19.20
N LEU A 479 -3.78 1.70 -18.66
CA LEU A 479 -3.97 1.45 -17.23
C LEU A 479 -4.40 -0.01 -17.00
N TYR A 480 -4.07 -0.60 -15.86
CA TYR A 480 -3.98 -2.07 -15.68
C TYR A 480 -4.99 -2.65 -14.68
N LYS A 481 -6.16 -3.12 -15.12
CA LYS A 481 -7.23 -3.52 -14.20
C LYS A 481 -7.31 -5.02 -13.89
N PHE A 482 -7.51 -5.37 -12.62
CA PHE A 482 -7.98 -6.69 -12.19
C PHE A 482 -9.50 -6.80 -12.38
N LYS A 483 -9.94 -7.86 -13.06
CA LYS A 483 -11.35 -8.23 -13.08
C LYS A 483 -11.63 -9.20 -11.94
N ASP A 484 -12.23 -8.70 -10.86
CA ASP A 484 -12.84 -9.56 -9.86
C ASP A 484 -14.06 -10.28 -10.49
N TYR A 485 -14.05 -11.60 -10.41
CA TYR A 485 -15.24 -12.40 -10.69
C TYR A 485 -16.03 -12.55 -9.40
N VAL A 486 -17.17 -11.85 -9.32
CA VAL A 486 -18.15 -12.08 -8.25
C VAL A 486 -18.82 -13.43 -8.51
N VAL A 487 -18.49 -14.42 -7.69
CA VAL A 487 -19.24 -15.67 -7.64
C VAL A 487 -20.48 -15.41 -6.80
N ASN A 488 -21.61 -15.11 -7.45
CA ASN A 488 -22.89 -15.24 -6.77
C ASN A 488 -23.07 -16.73 -6.44
N ASP A 489 -23.20 -17.01 -5.14
CA ASP A 489 -23.52 -18.28 -4.51
C ASP A 489 -22.50 -19.43 -4.69
N GLY A 490 -21.47 -19.39 -3.83
CA GLY A 490 -21.15 -20.55 -3.01
C GLY A 490 -20.48 -21.79 -3.64
N ASN A 491 -19.84 -21.70 -4.81
CA ASN A 491 -18.99 -22.80 -5.31
C ASN A 491 -17.65 -22.31 -5.87
N LEU A 492 -16.56 -22.80 -5.27
CA LEU A 492 -15.19 -22.67 -5.78
C LEU A 492 -15.06 -23.48 -7.10
N HIS A 493 -15.14 -22.80 -8.24
CA HIS A 493 -14.79 -23.38 -9.53
C HIS A 493 -13.34 -23.04 -9.88
N TYR A 494 -12.47 -24.04 -9.83
CA TYR A 494 -11.17 -23.98 -10.50
C TYR A 494 -11.42 -23.87 -12.01
N LEU A 495 -11.08 -22.73 -12.60
CA LEU A 495 -11.25 -22.47 -14.04
C LEU A 495 -10.19 -23.24 -14.86
N TYR A 496 -10.54 -24.46 -15.27
CA TYR A 496 -10.01 -25.10 -16.46
C TYR A 496 -11.12 -25.16 -17.52
N ASN A 497 -10.82 -24.66 -18.74
CA ASN A 497 -11.63 -24.68 -19.98
C ASN A 497 -12.74 -23.62 -20.15
N PHE A 498 -12.42 -22.55 -20.88
CA PHE A 498 -13.36 -21.66 -21.55
C PHE A 498 -13.79 -22.21 -22.91
N LYS A 499 -14.91 -22.96 -22.98
CA LYS A 499 -15.74 -23.05 -24.20
C LYS A 499 -17.21 -23.10 -23.80
N ASN A 500 -17.98 -22.13 -24.31
CA ASN A 500 -19.44 -21.99 -24.27
C ASN A 500 -20.06 -21.36 -23.02
N LEU A 501 -20.25 -20.03 -23.06
CA LEU A 501 -21.37 -19.38 -22.38
C LEU A 501 -22.30 -18.79 -23.45
N LYS A 502 -23.55 -19.26 -23.46
CA LYS A 502 -24.66 -18.65 -24.18
C LYS A 502 -25.09 -17.38 -23.43
N THR A 503 -25.17 -16.27 -24.14
CA THR A 503 -25.69 -15.01 -23.64
C THR A 503 -27.22 -15.04 -23.55
N ASN A 504 -27.78 -14.70 -22.39
CA ASN A 504 -29.20 -14.34 -22.26
C ASN A 504 -29.38 -12.82 -22.45
N LYS A 505 -30.54 -12.45 -22.99
CA LYS A 505 -30.88 -11.22 -23.73
C LYS A 505 -30.92 -9.88 -22.96
N THR A 506 -30.32 -9.74 -21.78
CA THR A 506 -30.25 -8.45 -21.07
C THR A 506 -28.89 -8.28 -20.37
N GLY A 507 -27.82 -8.42 -21.15
CA GLY A 507 -26.43 -8.30 -20.67
C GLY A 507 -26.00 -6.85 -20.46
N GLU A 508 -26.44 -6.23 -19.37
CA GLU A 508 -25.72 -5.10 -18.77
C GLU A 508 -25.00 -5.58 -17.52
N ILE A 509 -23.69 -5.82 -17.65
CA ILE A 509 -22.78 -5.77 -16.49
C ILE A 509 -22.29 -4.33 -16.44
N ILE A 510 -22.89 -3.52 -15.57
CA ILE A 510 -22.44 -2.16 -15.29
C ILE A 510 -21.28 -2.24 -14.30
N THR A 511 -20.04 -2.21 -14.78
CA THR A 511 -18.88 -1.85 -13.94
C THR A 511 -18.64 -0.34 -14.06
N LYS A 512 -19.08 0.43 -13.05
CA LYS A 512 -18.75 1.86 -12.91
C LYS A 512 -17.33 2.01 -12.35
N THR A 513 -16.32 2.10 -13.21
CA THR A 513 -14.97 2.51 -12.79
C THR A 513 -14.84 4.02 -12.90
N LYS A 514 -14.32 4.66 -11.84
CA LYS A 514 -14.07 6.12 -11.79
C LYS A 514 -12.62 6.36 -12.20
N VAL A 515 -12.40 6.79 -13.45
CA VAL A 515 -11.08 7.26 -13.91
C VAL A 515 -10.86 8.68 -13.41
N ILE A 516 -9.71 8.94 -12.79
CA ILE A 516 -9.34 10.26 -12.30
C ILE A 516 -8.23 10.79 -13.21
N LYS A 517 -8.51 11.91 -13.89
CA LYS A 517 -7.57 12.62 -14.77
C LYS A 517 -7.48 14.08 -14.36
N ARG A 518 -6.32 14.68 -14.57
CA ARG A 518 -6.16 16.14 -14.54
C ARG A 518 -6.89 16.75 -15.75
N ILE A 519 -7.80 17.70 -15.49
CA ILE A 519 -8.51 18.49 -16.54
C ILE A 519 -7.56 19.54 -17.11
#